data_AF-A0A1B6LZZ6-F1
#
_entry.id   AF-A0A1B6LZZ6-F1
#
_cell.length_a   1.000
_cell.length_b   1.000
_cell.length_c   1.000
_cell.angle_alpha   90.00
_cell.angle_beta   90.00
_cell.angle_gamma   90.00
#
_symmetry.space_group_name_H-M   'P 1'
#
loop_
_entity.id
_entity.type
_entity.pdbx_description
1 polymer ?
#
loop_
_entity_poly.entity_id
_entity_poly.type
_entity_poly.pdbx_seq_one_letter_code
_entity_poly.pdbx_strand_id
1 'polypeptide(L)'
;LRRAFNAQRLIYLRWIDLSGADVTQVVTFLQCCRALQETDRGLALVVCTHRSEENRDQKLLADFVAHTADYRMTIAGLKTGFSATVTGSVEIVDNLESDQSASRLFHFKLSDRQVRVFAPGSVGIRT
;
A
#
# COMPACT_ATOMS: atom_id res chain seq x y z
N LEU A 1 -20.00 8.93 -8.21
CA LEU A 1 -20.27 7.51 -7.87
C LEU A 1 -19.21 7.03 -6.89
N ARG A 2 -19.53 6.92 -5.59
CA ARG A 2 -18.61 6.35 -4.58
C ARG A 2 -18.84 4.84 -4.54
N ARG A 3 -17.92 4.04 -5.10
CA ARG A 3 -17.88 2.61 -4.77
C ARG A 3 -17.39 2.49 -3.32
N ALA A 4 -18.32 2.29 -2.40
CA ALA A 4 -17.98 1.89 -1.04
C ALA A 4 -17.25 0.55 -1.11
N PHE A 5 -16.10 0.44 -0.42
CA PHE A 5 -15.30 -0.77 -0.30
C PHE A 5 -16.09 -1.80 0.51
N ASN A 6 -16.96 -2.57 -0.17
CA ASN A 6 -17.90 -3.51 0.45
C ASN A 6 -17.30 -4.92 0.39
N ALA A 7 -16.14 -5.10 1.04
CA ALA A 7 -15.49 -6.39 1.15
C ALA A 7 -16.15 -7.19 2.28
N GLN A 8 -16.80 -8.30 1.95
CA GLN A 8 -17.37 -9.20 2.95
C GLN A 8 -16.32 -10.14 3.54
N ARG A 9 -15.20 -10.34 2.83
CA ARG A 9 -14.05 -11.13 3.27
C ARG A 9 -12.73 -10.48 2.85
N LEU A 10 -11.83 -10.32 3.82
CA LEU A 10 -10.51 -9.73 3.64
C LEU A 10 -9.44 -10.82 3.74
N ILE A 11 -8.64 -11.00 2.70
CA ILE A 11 -7.42 -11.82 2.77
C ILE A 11 -6.24 -10.87 2.96
N TYR A 12 -5.63 -10.94 4.14
CA TYR A 12 -4.44 -10.15 4.50
C TYR A 12 -3.18 -11.00 4.33
N LEU A 13 -2.30 -10.58 3.43
CA LEU A 13 -1.01 -11.21 3.22
C LEU A 13 0.11 -10.22 3.60
N ARG A 14 0.84 -10.55 4.67
CA ARG A 14 2.05 -9.83 5.09
C ARG A 14 3.26 -10.68 4.79
N TRP A 15 4.10 -10.21 3.87
CA TRP A 15 5.34 -10.87 3.49
C TRP A 15 6.51 -10.13 4.16
N ILE A 16 7.14 -10.77 5.15
CA ILE A 16 8.26 -10.16 5.89
C ILE A 16 9.63 -10.61 5.38
N ASP A 17 9.79 -11.82 4.84
CA ASP A 17 11.07 -12.24 4.27
C ASP A 17 10.91 -13.36 3.24
N LEU A 18 11.57 -13.20 2.09
CA LEU A 18 11.67 -14.19 1.00
C LEU A 18 12.67 -15.31 1.34
N SER A 19 12.96 -15.59 2.61
CA SER A 19 14.11 -16.40 3.07
C SER A 19 14.07 -17.90 2.72
N GLY A 20 13.24 -18.29 1.75
CA GLY A 20 13.25 -19.61 1.13
C GLY A 20 12.30 -19.80 -0.05
N ALA A 21 11.48 -18.80 -0.40
CA ALA A 21 10.55 -18.88 -1.53
C ALA A 21 11.08 -18.10 -2.72
N ASP A 22 11.07 -18.74 -3.90
CA ASP A 22 11.42 -18.07 -5.14
C ASP A 22 10.36 -17.02 -5.49
N VAL A 23 10.79 -15.85 -5.97
CA VAL A 23 9.88 -14.74 -6.31
C VAL A 23 8.81 -15.15 -7.33
N THR A 24 9.14 -16.08 -8.24
CA THR A 24 8.21 -16.60 -9.24
C THR A 24 7.08 -17.39 -8.58
N GLN A 25 7.36 -18.14 -7.51
CA GLN A 25 6.34 -18.88 -6.75
C GLN A 25 5.39 -17.93 -6.05
N VAL A 26 5.91 -16.84 -5.48
CA VAL A 26 5.10 -15.80 -4.84
C VAL A 26 4.20 -15.10 -5.85
N VAL A 27 4.74 -14.73 -7.02
CA VAL A 27 3.95 -14.13 -8.11
C VAL A 27 2.86 -15.08 -8.59
N THR A 28 3.18 -16.37 -8.78
CA THR A 28 2.20 -17.40 -9.17
C THR A 28 1.08 -17.50 -8.14
N PHE A 29 1.42 -17.53 -6.86
CA PHE A 29 0.44 -17.57 -5.78
C PHE A 29 -0.48 -16.34 -5.79
N LEU A 30 0.07 -15.14 -5.95
CA LEU A 30 -0.72 -13.91 -6.05
C LEU A 30 -1.66 -13.92 -7.26
N GLN A 31 -1.23 -14.45 -8.41
CA GLN A 31 -2.08 -14.64 -9.58
C GLN A 31 -3.24 -15.59 -9.29
N CYS A 32 -2.99 -16.70 -8.58
CA CYS A 32 -4.06 -17.60 -8.15
C CYS A 32 -5.05 -16.92 -7.21
N CYS A 33 -4.58 -16.15 -6.23
CA CYS A 33 -5.45 -15.37 -5.34
C CYS A 33 -6.32 -14.38 -6.13
N ARG A 34 -5.77 -13.73 -7.15
CA ARG A 34 -6.51 -12.82 -8.02
C ARG A 34 -7.58 -13.54 -8.84
N ALA A 35 -7.26 -14.70 -9.42
CA ALA A 35 -8.26 -15.51 -10.13
C ALA A 35 -9.43 -15.94 -9.23
N LEU A 36 -9.15 -16.23 -7.95
CA LEU A 36 -10.19 -16.50 -6.95
C LEU A 36 -11.05 -15.26 -6.66
N GLN A 37 -10.43 -14.10 -6.53
CA GLN A 37 -11.14 -12.82 -6.35
C GLN A 37 -12.06 -12.49 -7.54
N GLU A 38 -11.66 -12.83 -8.77
CA GLU A 38 -12.51 -12.65 -9.96
C GLU A 38 -13.77 -13.54 -9.91
N THR A 39 -13.67 -14.70 -9.26
CA THR A 39 -14.77 -15.65 -9.09
C THR A 39 -15.70 -15.25 -7.94
N ASP A 40 -15.16 -14.65 -6.87
CA ASP A 40 -15.92 -14.14 -5.72
C ASP A 40 -15.74 -12.61 -5.57
N ARG A 41 -16.69 -11.86 -6.14
CA ARG A 41 -16.69 -10.38 -6.10
C ARG A 41 -16.81 -9.77 -4.70
N GLY A 42 -17.10 -10.56 -3.66
CA GLY A 42 -17.13 -10.12 -2.27
C GLY A 42 -15.76 -10.15 -1.58
N LEU A 43 -14.75 -10.71 -2.25
CA LEU A 43 -13.40 -10.89 -1.73
C LEU A 43 -12.52 -9.67 -2.04
N ALA A 44 -11.81 -9.18 -1.02
CA ALA A 44 -10.76 -8.19 -1.16
C ALA A 44 -9.41 -8.80 -0.81
N LEU A 45 -8.45 -8.65 -1.72
CA LEU A 45 -7.06 -9.05 -1.53
C LEU A 45 -6.23 -7.83 -1.11
N VAL A 46 -5.65 -7.89 0.08
CA VAL A 46 -4.72 -6.86 0.55
C VAL A 46 -3.33 -7.46 0.70
N VAL A 47 -2.40 -6.92 -0.08
CA VAL A 47 -1.01 -7.38 -0.14
C VAL A 47 -0.10 -6.28 0.39
N CYS A 48 0.70 -6.62 1.40
CA CYS A 48 1.75 -5.75 1.90
C CYS A 48 3.12 -6.27 1.44
N THR A 49 3.85 -5.43 0.72
CA THR A 49 5.21 -5.72 0.25
C THR A 49 6.18 -4.67 0.77
N HIS A 50 7.39 -5.10 1.13
CA HIS A 50 8.51 -4.19 1.28
C HIS A 50 9.13 -3.90 -0.10
N ARG A 51 9.55 -2.66 -0.31
CA ARG A 51 10.34 -2.25 -1.46
C ARG A 51 11.71 -1.80 -0.97
N SER A 52 12.75 -2.47 -1.44
CA SER A 52 14.14 -2.04 -1.28
C SER A 52 14.75 -1.84 -2.66
N GLU A 53 15.49 -0.75 -2.86
CA GLU A 53 16.23 -0.55 -4.12
C GLU A 53 17.44 -1.48 -4.23
N GLU A 54 17.88 -2.08 -3.12
CA GLU A 54 19.01 -3.01 -3.07
C GLU A 54 18.59 -4.47 -3.31
N ASN A 55 17.30 -4.77 -3.24
CA ASN A 55 16.78 -6.13 -3.41
C ASN A 55 15.89 -6.22 -4.66
N ARG A 56 16.41 -6.89 -5.69
CA ARG A 56 15.73 -7.07 -6.99
C ARG A 56 14.38 -7.79 -6.85
N ASP A 57 14.31 -8.82 -6.01
CA ASP A 57 13.09 -9.62 -5.85
C ASP A 57 11.99 -8.84 -5.15
N GLN A 58 12.34 -8.07 -4.11
CA GLN A 58 11.42 -7.16 -3.45
C GLN A 58 10.90 -6.09 -4.43
N LYS A 59 11.78 -5.55 -5.29
CA LYS A 59 11.39 -4.58 -6.31
C LYS A 59 10.43 -5.19 -7.34
N LEU A 60 10.77 -6.36 -7.89
CA LEU A 60 9.92 -7.09 -8.83
C LEU A 60 8.54 -7.39 -8.24
N LEU A 61 8.49 -7.86 -6.98
CA LEU A 61 7.23 -8.16 -6.30
C LEU A 61 6.41 -6.90 -6.04
N ALA A 62 7.04 -5.83 -5.53
CA ALA A 62 6.36 -4.56 -5.28
C ALA A 62 5.82 -3.95 -6.58
N ASP A 63 6.58 -4.01 -7.66
CA ASP A 63 6.14 -3.53 -8.98
C ASP A 63 4.98 -4.40 -9.51
N PHE A 64 5.07 -5.73 -9.41
CA PHE A 64 3.98 -6.63 -9.81
C PHE A 64 2.68 -6.32 -9.06
N VAL A 65 2.73 -6.18 -7.72
CA VAL A 65 1.57 -5.84 -6.90
C VAL A 65 1.04 -4.45 -7.27
N ALA A 66 1.92 -3.48 -7.47
CA ALA A 66 1.53 -2.12 -7.84
C ALA A 66 0.79 -2.05 -9.19
N HIS A 67 1.21 -2.85 -10.19
CA HIS A 67 0.59 -2.90 -11.52
C HIS A 67 -0.75 -3.65 -11.53
N THR A 68 -0.96 -4.55 -10.58
CA THR A 68 -2.18 -5.40 -10.55
C THR A 68 -3.23 -4.90 -9.56
N ALA A 69 -2.87 -4.01 -8.65
CA ALA A 69 -3.77 -3.46 -7.64
C ALA A 69 -4.73 -2.41 -8.22
N ASP A 70 -5.98 -2.46 -7.78
CA ASP A 70 -6.97 -1.40 -8.03
C ASP A 70 -6.62 -0.12 -7.26
N TYR A 71 -6.12 -0.28 -6.02
CA TYR A 71 -5.69 0.81 -5.14
C TYR A 71 -4.28 0.55 -4.65
N ARG A 72 -3.39 1.53 -4.77
CA ARG A 72 -2.03 1.46 -4.26
C ARG A 72 -1.82 2.44 -3.12
N MET A 73 -1.37 1.93 -1.97
CA MET A 73 -0.97 2.75 -0.83
C MET A 73 0.54 2.60 -0.59
N THR A 74 1.28 3.70 -0.69
CA THR A 74 2.72 3.74 -0.43
C THR A 74 2.97 4.44 0.91
N ILE A 75 3.66 3.77 1.83
CA ILE A 75 4.08 4.34 3.12
C ILE A 75 5.59 4.55 3.08
N ALA A 76 6.05 5.77 3.35
CA ALA A 76 7.47 6.09 3.34
C ALA A 76 7.84 7.00 4.51
N GLY A 77 9.09 6.87 4.97
CA GLY A 77 9.71 7.89 5.83
C GLY A 77 9.93 9.19 5.07
N LEU A 78 10.15 10.29 5.80
CA LEU A 78 10.46 11.58 5.18
C LEU A 78 11.83 11.55 4.51
N LYS A 79 11.90 12.04 3.27
CA LYS A 79 13.17 12.16 2.52
C LYS A 79 14.18 13.11 3.16
N THR A 80 13.71 14.05 3.98
CA THR A 80 14.50 15.07 4.67
C THR A 80 15.06 14.60 6.01
N GLY A 81 14.83 13.34 6.41
CA GLY A 81 15.23 12.82 7.71
C GLY A 81 14.11 12.91 8.76
N PHE A 82 14.49 12.82 10.04
CA PHE A 82 13.54 12.67 11.15
C PHE A 82 12.83 13.98 11.52
N SER A 83 11.57 13.88 11.95
CA SER A 83 10.81 15.01 12.48
C SER A 83 10.07 14.65 13.77
N ALA A 84 10.05 15.60 14.71
CA ALA A 84 9.31 15.47 15.97
C ALA A 84 7.79 15.48 15.76
N THR A 85 7.30 16.10 14.68
CA THR A 85 5.86 16.31 14.43
C THR A 85 5.30 15.45 13.31
N VAL A 86 6.16 14.92 12.43
CA VAL A 86 5.78 14.07 11.30
C VAL A 86 6.67 12.84 11.26
N THR A 87 6.07 11.65 11.16
CA THR A 87 6.83 10.39 11.02
C THR A 87 7.13 10.07 9.56
N GLY A 88 6.17 10.31 8.67
CA GLY A 88 6.32 9.96 7.26
C GLY A 88 5.14 10.43 6.42
N SER A 89 5.07 9.89 5.21
CA SER A 89 3.98 10.14 4.27
C SER A 89 3.26 8.85 3.86
N VAL A 90 1.99 9.01 3.54
CA VAL A 90 1.18 8.00 2.87
C VAL A 90 0.71 8.59 1.54
N GLU A 91 1.01 7.91 0.45
CA GLU A 91 0.46 8.21 -0.87
C GLU A 91 -0.58 7.16 -1.23
N ILE A 92 -1.75 7.59 -1.69
CA ILE A 92 -2.81 6.70 -2.17
C ILE A 92 -3.08 7.02 -3.64
N VAL A 93 -2.99 6.00 -4.49
CA VAL A 93 -3.29 6.08 -5.92
C VAL A 93 -4.45 5.14 -6.23
N ASP A 94 -5.48 5.66 -6.88
CA ASP A 94 -6.58 4.87 -7.47
C ASP A 94 -6.21 4.57 -8.92
N ASN A 95 -5.90 3.29 -9.22
CA ASN A 95 -5.53 2.86 -10.56
C ASN A 95 -6.77 2.60 -11.45
N LEU A 96 -7.99 2.66 -10.90
CA LEU A 96 -9.23 2.49 -11.67
C LEU A 96 -9.68 3.80 -12.33
N GLU A 97 -9.28 4.96 -11.79
CA GLU A 97 -9.60 6.25 -12.37
C GLU A 97 -8.70 6.51 -13.60
N SER A 98 -9.30 6.85 -14.74
CA SER A 98 -8.54 7.13 -15.98
C SER A 98 -7.67 8.38 -15.88
N ASP A 99 -7.98 9.24 -14.93
CA ASP A 99 -7.20 10.42 -14.62
C ASP A 99 -6.11 10.05 -13.62
N GLN A 100 -4.93 9.69 -14.14
CA GLN A 100 -3.72 9.33 -13.37
C GLN A 100 -3.26 10.46 -12.41
N SER A 101 -3.92 11.61 -12.42
CA SER A 101 -3.69 12.77 -11.58
C SER A 101 -4.25 12.64 -10.15
N ALA A 102 -5.05 11.62 -9.84
CA ALA A 102 -5.74 11.49 -8.54
C ALA A 102 -4.88 10.90 -7.39
N SER A 103 -3.55 11.06 -7.42
CA SER A 103 -2.71 10.69 -6.26
C SER A 103 -3.02 11.60 -5.08
N ARG A 104 -3.34 11.00 -3.93
CA ARG A 104 -3.61 11.72 -2.68
C ARG A 104 -2.46 11.50 -1.71
N LEU A 105 -1.72 12.58 -1.43
CA LEU A 105 -0.63 12.58 -0.48
C LEU A 105 -1.10 13.05 0.90
N PHE A 106 -0.72 12.30 1.93
CA PHE A 106 -0.94 12.63 3.33
C PHE A 106 0.36 12.50 4.12
N HIS A 107 0.43 13.21 5.24
CA HIS A 107 1.45 12.98 6.26
C HIS A 107 0.84 12.22 7.44
N PHE A 108 1.67 11.46 8.14
CA PHE A 108 1.25 10.79 9.36
C PHE A 108 2.25 10.98 10.50
N LYS A 109 1.72 10.91 11.71
CA LYS A 109 2.50 10.87 12.95
C LYS A 109 2.14 9.61 13.73
N LEU A 110 3.17 8.82 14.03
CA LEU A 110 3.06 7.71 14.96
C LEU A 110 3.26 8.20 16.39
N SER A 111 2.48 7.61 17.28
CA SER A 111 2.63 7.62 18.73
C SER A 111 2.41 6.18 19.22
N ASP A 112 2.73 5.88 20.47
CA ASP A 112 2.77 4.52 21.01
C ASP A 112 1.53 3.66 20.70
N ARG A 113 0.34 4.27 20.60
CA ARG A 113 -0.93 3.56 20.34
C ARG A 113 -1.83 4.23 19.30
N GLN A 114 -1.34 5.24 18.58
CA GLN A 114 -2.17 5.98 17.63
C GLN A 114 -1.37 6.41 16.40
N VAL A 115 -2.02 6.29 15.24
CA VAL A 115 -1.59 6.91 13.99
C VAL A 115 -2.52 8.09 13.72
N ARG A 116 -1.96 9.29 13.55
CA ARG A 116 -2.70 10.47 13.07
C ARG A 116 -2.31 10.75 11.63
N VAL A 117 -3.29 10.92 10.75
CA VAL A 117 -3.10 11.24 9.33
C VAL A 117 -3.67 12.64 9.07
N PHE A 118 -2.95 13.46 8.31
CA PHE A 118 -3.32 14.84 8.04
C PHE A 118 -2.79 15.28 6.67
N ALA A 119 -3.39 16.33 6.11
CA ALA A 119 -2.94 16.89 4.84
C ALA A 119 -1.51 17.50 4.99
N PRO A 120 -0.67 17.42 3.95
CA PRO A 120 0.64 18.08 3.96
C PRO A 120 0.52 19.57 4.30
N GLY A 121 1.48 20.11 5.04
CA GLY A 121 1.46 21.53 5.46
C GLY A 121 0.50 21.88 6.60
N SER A 122 -0.35 20.96 7.06
CA SER A 122 -1.30 21.24 8.17
C SER A 122 -0.66 21.22 9.56
N VAL A 123 0.64 20.94 9.65
CA VAL A 123 1.40 20.86 10.91
C VAL A 123 1.84 22.26 11.32
N GLY A 124 0.91 23.03 11.88
CA GLY A 124 1.18 24.41 12.30
C GLY A 124 0.01 25.15 12.94
N ILE A 125 -1.22 24.65 12.85
CA ILE A 125 -2.38 25.33 13.45
C ILE A 125 -2.77 24.58 14.73
N ARG A 126 -2.06 24.90 15.81
CA ARG A 126 -2.63 24.78 17.16
C ARG A 126 -3.32 26.11 17.44
N THR A 127 -4.64 26.13 17.41
CA THR A 127 -5.45 26.95 18.33
C THR A 127 -5.64 26.18 19.62
#